data_AF-A0A1B9BYS6-F1
#
_entry.id   AF-A0A1B9BYS6-F1
#
_cell.length_a   1.000
_cell.length_b   1.000
_cell.length_c   1.000
_cell.angle_alpha   90.00
_cell.angle_beta   90.00
_cell.angle_gamma   90.00
#
_symmetry.space_group_name_H-M   'P 1'
#
loop_
_entity.id
_entity.type
_entity.pdbx_description
1 polymer ?
#
loop_
_entity_poly.entity_id
_entity_poly.type
_entity_poly.pdbx_seq_one_letter_code
_entity_poly.pdbx_strand_id
1 'polypeptide(L)'
;MSQTETLKQYSQQKTEQQVSSLVDAPEMIRQVQAMRRELAQLPQVIADRTADSLEPLDKMAKALDQGLDTQRAIMEPLISKAVESIGTQIATLVHDRVQRSVKMARDQHRKAKEAGRAGRGWMREAKAARAQKVELQAQIQTLTLRFWVATGSAATLAVVLALMILEVPLMAWNTRFKQASARKRDMSQNERQGVDRDRGAEFERLCAAAHGADLVAYMRGLGLDVKKDGVKDWVVDDCYRVTKKQNHFVWCSWDGSRGGDPLSFCTDALGLSFQQALADLAGGASIQAIKHREMFHVDRFPTSPPASRDPYAVLEYLEGRGISRSMALLAQGAGFLRLVDYQGVPAAAFCGLSGGKLRSMTARLIRPVASFDAKKEITKIDIKNSDKSFPAIWLGGDPNLPSDKAVWVVEGGIDALAIVDWYKSHNMVTPNIIVSGGAGVRAFLDQPHVQAVLKQSATVYVCLENEKTTETQRRTDSDHEKQIDKIWALGCETVIAWSPPPGSKDVAEAWQAGALPDAHHPMAHTRQEGEGSNAAKLPPTPAACQPSTPTP
;
A
#
# COMPACT_ATOMS: atom_id res chain seq x y z
N MET A 1 31.32 -10.91 -43.04
CA MET A 1 30.12 -10.42 -42.33
C MET A 1 28.91 -11.14 -42.88
N SER A 2 28.10 -11.74 -42.01
CA SER A 2 26.91 -12.49 -42.45
C SER A 2 25.83 -11.53 -42.93
N GLN A 3 24.97 -11.93 -43.87
CA GLN A 3 23.82 -11.13 -44.32
C GLN A 3 22.94 -10.65 -43.14
N THR A 4 22.98 -11.37 -42.02
CA THR A 4 22.30 -11.03 -40.77
C THR A 4 22.92 -9.84 -40.04
N GLU A 5 24.23 -9.63 -40.15
CA GLU A 5 24.93 -8.45 -39.58
C GLU A 5 24.67 -7.20 -40.41
N THR A 6 24.61 -7.33 -41.74
CA THR A 6 24.31 -6.22 -42.65
C THR A 6 22.86 -5.72 -42.47
N LEU A 7 21.91 -6.63 -42.25
CA LEU A 7 20.51 -6.28 -41.95
C LEU A 7 20.35 -5.60 -40.59
N LYS A 8 21.13 -6.01 -39.59
CA LYS A 8 21.13 -5.35 -38.26
C LYS A 8 21.69 -3.94 -38.34
N GLN A 9 22.81 -3.73 -39.04
CA GLN A 9 23.39 -2.40 -39.22
C GLN A 9 22.44 -1.48 -40.01
N TYR A 10 21.81 -1.96 -41.07
CA TYR A 10 20.84 -1.17 -41.86
C TYR A 10 19.59 -0.80 -41.04
N SER A 11 19.08 -1.73 -40.22
CA SER A 11 17.96 -1.47 -39.31
C SER A 11 18.34 -0.43 -38.25
N GLN A 12 19.57 -0.48 -37.72
CA GLN A 12 20.00 0.45 -36.67
C GLN A 12 20.20 1.86 -37.23
N GLN A 13 20.83 1.97 -38.40
CA GLN A 13 21.06 3.25 -39.09
C GLN A 13 19.76 3.95 -39.50
N LYS A 14 18.76 3.18 -39.99
CA LYS A 14 17.43 3.70 -40.32
C LYS A 14 16.66 4.16 -39.08
N THR A 15 16.85 3.48 -37.94
CA THR A 15 16.24 3.88 -36.66
C THR A 15 16.86 5.17 -36.13
N GLU A 16 18.18 5.32 -36.22
CA GLU A 16 18.90 6.53 -35.80
C GLU A 16 18.57 7.75 -36.69
N GLN A 17 18.42 7.55 -38.01
CA GLN A 17 17.95 8.60 -38.93
C GLN A 17 16.51 9.05 -38.62
N GLN A 18 15.62 8.12 -38.27
CA GLN A 18 14.23 8.44 -37.90
C GLN A 18 14.14 9.11 -36.53
N VAL A 19 14.95 8.70 -35.56
CA VAL A 19 15.05 9.37 -34.24
C VAL A 19 15.62 10.77 -34.38
N SER A 20 16.62 11.00 -35.25
CA SER A 20 17.17 12.34 -35.52
C SER A 20 16.13 13.31 -36.08
N SER A 21 15.12 12.85 -36.82
CA SER A 21 14.00 13.68 -37.32
C SER A 21 12.94 14.00 -36.26
N LEU A 22 12.97 13.32 -35.11
CA LEU A 22 12.10 13.55 -33.95
C LEU A 22 12.74 14.49 -32.90
N VAL A 23 14.02 14.86 -33.07
CA VAL A 23 14.78 15.71 -32.14
C VAL A 23 14.32 17.18 -32.14
N ASP A 24 13.50 17.61 -33.11
CA ASP A 24 12.94 18.98 -33.15
C ASP A 24 11.57 19.11 -32.45
N ALA A 25 10.94 18.00 -32.06
CA ALA A 25 9.66 18.02 -31.35
C ALA A 25 9.73 18.76 -29.99
N PRO A 26 10.80 18.64 -29.18
CA PRO A 26 10.95 19.43 -27.94
C PRO A 26 11.04 20.93 -28.21
N GLU A 27 11.68 21.35 -29.32
CA GLU A 27 11.83 22.77 -29.67
C GLU A 27 10.51 23.35 -30.20
N MET A 28 9.76 22.59 -31.01
CA MET A 28 8.39 22.96 -31.37
C MET A 28 7.47 23.06 -30.15
N ILE A 29 7.58 22.14 -29.18
CA ILE A 29 6.81 22.19 -27.94
C ILE A 29 7.18 23.44 -27.12
N ARG A 30 8.47 23.81 -27.05
CA ARG A 30 8.91 25.06 -26.40
C ARG A 30 8.37 26.30 -27.10
N GLN A 31 8.39 26.34 -28.43
CA GLN A 31 7.85 27.46 -29.21
C GLN A 31 6.33 27.61 -29.00
N VAL A 32 5.58 26.51 -28.98
CA VAL A 32 4.14 26.52 -28.67
C VAL A 32 3.86 26.96 -27.23
N GLN A 33 4.69 26.53 -26.26
CA GLN A 33 4.57 26.97 -24.87
C GLN A 33 4.93 28.45 -24.69
N ALA A 34 5.90 28.98 -25.44
CA ALA A 34 6.25 30.40 -25.45
C ALA A 34 5.11 31.25 -26.01
N MET A 35 4.54 30.89 -27.17
CA MET A 35 3.37 31.57 -27.72
C MET A 35 2.17 31.55 -26.76
N ARG A 36 1.93 30.43 -26.04
CA ARG A 36 0.85 30.35 -25.04
C ARG A 36 1.07 31.31 -23.86
N ARG A 37 2.32 31.54 -23.44
CA ARG A 37 2.63 32.51 -22.37
C ARG A 37 2.41 33.94 -22.84
N GLU A 38 2.80 34.27 -24.08
CA GLU A 38 2.52 35.58 -24.67
C GLU A 38 1.01 35.83 -24.81
N LEU A 39 0.26 34.80 -25.26
CA LEU A 39 -1.21 34.86 -25.33
C LEU A 39 -1.88 35.02 -23.96
N ALA A 40 -1.32 34.44 -22.90
CA ALA A 40 -1.85 34.57 -21.54
C ALA A 40 -1.64 35.98 -20.94
N GLN A 41 -0.70 36.77 -21.48
CA GLN A 41 -0.43 38.14 -21.04
C GLN A 41 -1.25 39.20 -21.80
N LEU A 42 -1.84 38.84 -22.95
CA LEU A 42 -2.68 39.74 -23.75
C LEU A 42 -3.83 40.39 -22.96
N PRO A 43 -4.57 39.69 -22.07
CA PRO A 43 -5.64 40.32 -21.28
C PRO A 43 -5.14 41.44 -20.36
N GLN A 44 -3.92 41.32 -19.83
CA GLN A 44 -3.29 42.34 -18.98
C GLN A 44 -2.87 43.56 -19.81
N VAL A 45 -2.34 43.34 -21.01
CA VAL A 45 -1.95 44.40 -21.96
C VAL A 45 -3.19 45.11 -22.55
N ILE A 46 -4.31 44.41 -22.67
CA ILE A 46 -5.61 44.94 -23.13
C ILE A 46 -6.26 45.80 -22.02
N ALA A 47 -6.08 45.46 -20.74
CA ALA A 47 -6.61 46.25 -19.63
C ALA A 47 -5.93 47.64 -19.49
N ASP A 48 -4.70 47.77 -19.98
CA ASP A 48 -3.90 49.01 -19.89
C ASP A 48 -4.06 49.96 -21.10
N ARG A 49 -4.85 49.60 -22.13
CA ARG A 49 -5.08 50.47 -23.30
C ARG A 49 -6.55 50.84 -23.45
N THR A 50 -6.84 52.14 -23.37
CA THR A 50 -8.16 52.73 -23.58
C THR A 50 -8.76 52.40 -24.95
N ALA A 51 -10.08 52.32 -24.97
CA ALA A 51 -10.99 51.63 -25.91
C ALA A 51 -11.01 52.05 -27.40
N ASP A 52 -9.98 52.69 -27.94
CA ASP A 52 -9.92 53.08 -29.35
C ASP A 52 -8.85 52.28 -30.09
N SER A 53 -9.19 51.04 -30.49
CA SER A 53 -8.67 50.29 -31.65
C SER A 53 -8.73 48.77 -31.41
N LEU A 54 -9.91 48.17 -31.62
CA LEU A 54 -10.13 46.71 -31.56
C LEU A 54 -9.92 46.01 -32.92
N GLU A 55 -9.84 46.75 -34.02
CA GLU A 55 -9.68 46.19 -35.38
C GLU A 55 -8.35 45.43 -35.60
N PRO A 56 -7.20 45.86 -35.04
CA PRO A 56 -5.94 45.14 -35.20
C PRO A 56 -5.92 43.78 -34.48
N LEU A 57 -6.64 43.65 -33.37
CA LEU A 57 -6.69 42.42 -32.57
C LEU A 57 -7.53 41.34 -33.25
N ASP A 58 -8.65 41.71 -33.91
CA ASP A 58 -9.46 40.78 -34.69
C ASP A 58 -8.71 40.24 -35.92
N LYS A 59 -7.92 41.10 -36.59
CA LYS A 59 -7.04 40.68 -37.70
C LYS A 59 -5.95 39.72 -37.23
N MET A 60 -5.37 39.96 -36.05
CA MET A 60 -4.34 39.11 -35.48
C MET A 60 -4.89 37.74 -35.04
N ALA A 61 -6.09 37.70 -34.44
CA ALA A 61 -6.77 36.46 -34.08
C ALA A 61 -7.09 35.60 -35.33
N LYS A 62 -7.63 36.21 -36.39
CA LYS A 62 -7.91 35.52 -37.66
C LYS A 62 -6.66 34.97 -38.35
N ALA A 63 -5.55 35.71 -38.29
CA ALA A 63 -4.27 35.23 -38.81
C ALA A 63 -3.72 34.03 -38.02
N LEU A 64 -3.95 34.01 -36.70
CA LEU A 64 -3.54 32.90 -35.83
C LEU A 64 -4.37 31.63 -36.11
N ASP A 65 -5.68 31.76 -36.29
CA ASP A 65 -6.56 30.65 -36.66
C ASP A 65 -6.18 30.07 -38.03
N GLN A 66 -5.92 30.91 -39.03
CA GLN A 66 -5.42 30.45 -40.34
C GLN A 66 -4.07 29.73 -40.24
N GLY A 67 -3.18 30.19 -39.36
CA GLY A 67 -1.91 29.52 -39.08
C GLY A 67 -2.09 28.13 -38.47
N LEU A 68 -3.01 28.00 -37.51
CA LEU A 68 -3.35 26.73 -36.85
C LEU A 68 -4.02 25.74 -37.83
N ASP A 69 -4.93 26.21 -38.68
CA ASP A 69 -5.58 25.38 -39.69
C ASP A 69 -4.58 24.88 -40.75
N THR A 70 -3.63 25.73 -41.15
CA THR A 70 -2.55 25.35 -42.06
C THR A 70 -1.63 24.30 -41.44
N GLN A 71 -1.27 24.45 -40.16
CA GLN A 71 -0.48 23.45 -39.45
C GLN A 71 -1.24 22.13 -39.30
N ARG A 72 -2.54 22.16 -39.02
CA ARG A 72 -3.39 20.96 -38.97
C ARG A 72 -3.43 20.25 -40.31
N ALA A 73 -3.62 20.97 -41.41
CA ALA A 73 -3.65 20.42 -42.77
C ALA A 73 -2.32 19.75 -43.19
N ILE A 74 -1.19 20.23 -42.67
CA ILE A 74 0.14 19.63 -42.90
C ILE A 74 0.36 18.40 -42.01
N MET A 75 -0.06 18.45 -40.75
CA MET A 75 0.21 17.41 -39.77
C MET A 75 -0.70 16.18 -39.90
N GLU A 76 -1.96 16.38 -40.28
CA GLU A 76 -2.95 15.30 -40.34
C GLU A 76 -2.60 14.17 -41.35
N PRO A 77 -2.11 14.45 -42.58
CA PRO A 77 -1.66 13.40 -43.50
C PRO A 77 -0.40 12.67 -43.02
N LEU A 78 0.50 13.37 -42.30
CA LEU A 78 1.73 12.78 -41.76
C LEU A 78 1.42 11.83 -40.60
N ILE A 79 0.52 12.24 -39.70
CA ILE A 79 0.03 11.40 -38.61
C ILE A 79 -0.70 10.19 -39.17
N SER A 80 -1.57 10.36 -40.17
CA SER A 80 -2.29 9.26 -40.81
C SER A 80 -1.35 8.21 -41.41
N LYS A 81 -0.35 8.64 -42.21
CA LYS A 81 0.68 7.73 -42.77
C LYS A 81 1.52 7.04 -41.70
N ALA A 82 1.86 7.74 -40.62
CA ALA A 82 2.60 7.15 -39.50
C ALA A 82 1.77 6.06 -38.79
N VAL A 83 0.48 6.31 -38.57
CA VAL A 83 -0.45 5.35 -37.96
C VAL A 83 -0.63 4.11 -38.84
N GLU A 84 -0.78 4.26 -40.17
CA GLU A 84 -0.87 3.13 -41.10
C GLU A 84 0.41 2.28 -41.13
N SER A 85 1.58 2.93 -41.15
CA SER A 85 2.89 2.26 -41.12
C SER A 85 3.09 1.46 -39.83
N ILE A 86 2.77 2.07 -38.68
CA ILE A 86 2.85 1.41 -37.37
C ILE A 86 1.85 0.25 -37.28
N GLY A 87 0.62 0.45 -37.76
CA GLY A 87 -0.40 -0.60 -37.79
C GLY A 87 0.03 -1.82 -38.60
N THR A 88 0.64 -1.61 -39.77
CA THR A 88 1.15 -2.68 -40.64
C THR A 88 2.32 -3.44 -39.99
N GLN A 89 3.22 -2.73 -39.30
CA GLN A 89 4.33 -3.34 -38.58
C GLN A 89 3.85 -4.21 -37.41
N ILE A 90 2.88 -3.70 -36.63
CA ILE A 90 2.28 -4.44 -35.51
C ILE A 90 1.55 -5.69 -36.03
N ALA A 91 0.75 -5.57 -37.10
CA ALA A 91 0.04 -6.70 -37.69
C ALA A 91 0.99 -7.81 -38.15
N THR A 92 2.08 -7.44 -38.81
CA THR A 92 3.13 -8.38 -39.24
C THR A 92 3.80 -9.08 -38.06
N LEU A 93 4.13 -8.33 -37.01
CA LEU A 93 4.81 -8.85 -35.82
C LEU A 93 3.91 -9.79 -35.01
N VAL A 94 2.61 -9.48 -34.90
CA VAL A 94 1.60 -10.35 -34.29
C VAL A 94 1.43 -11.62 -35.11
N HIS A 95 1.30 -11.52 -36.44
CA HIS A 95 1.18 -12.67 -37.33
C HIS A 95 2.37 -13.63 -37.16
N ASP A 96 3.60 -13.13 -37.22
CA ASP A 96 4.82 -13.93 -37.06
C ASP A 96 4.93 -14.61 -35.69
N ARG A 97 4.46 -13.94 -34.62
CA ARG A 97 4.48 -14.50 -33.27
C ARG A 97 3.44 -15.60 -33.09
N VAL A 98 2.26 -15.44 -33.69
CA VAL A 98 1.22 -16.47 -33.72
C VAL A 98 1.70 -17.69 -34.53
N GLN A 99 2.26 -17.48 -35.73
CA GLN A 99 2.79 -18.58 -36.55
C GLN A 99 3.90 -19.36 -35.84
N ARG A 100 4.83 -18.67 -35.16
CA ARG A 100 5.87 -19.32 -34.34
C ARG A 100 5.28 -20.15 -33.19
N SER A 101 4.28 -19.62 -32.51
CA SER A 101 3.62 -20.32 -31.39
C SER A 101 2.86 -21.56 -31.87
N VAL A 102 2.16 -21.47 -32.99
CA VAL A 102 1.46 -22.61 -33.63
C VAL A 102 2.45 -23.67 -34.08
N LYS A 103 3.58 -23.28 -34.68
CA LYS A 103 4.66 -24.20 -35.08
C LYS A 103 5.25 -24.92 -33.87
N MET A 104 5.59 -24.21 -32.80
CA MET A 104 6.10 -24.81 -31.56
C MET A 104 5.11 -25.81 -30.96
N ALA A 105 3.82 -25.47 -30.90
CA ALA A 105 2.79 -26.37 -30.38
C ALA A 105 2.65 -27.64 -31.23
N ARG A 106 2.74 -27.53 -32.57
CA ARG A 106 2.73 -28.70 -33.48
C ARG A 106 3.96 -29.58 -33.28
N ASP A 107 5.15 -28.99 -33.18
CA ASP A 107 6.39 -29.74 -32.98
C ASP A 107 6.41 -30.45 -31.61
N GLN A 108 5.89 -29.79 -30.56
CA GLN A 108 5.76 -30.38 -29.23
C GLN A 108 4.72 -31.51 -29.21
N HIS A 109 3.60 -31.34 -29.90
CA HIS A 109 2.60 -32.40 -30.03
C HIS A 109 3.15 -33.62 -30.78
N ARG A 110 3.93 -33.39 -31.85
CA ARG A 110 4.62 -34.46 -32.59
C ARG A 110 5.60 -35.21 -31.69
N LYS A 111 6.44 -34.48 -30.93
CA LYS A 111 7.37 -35.07 -29.94
C LYS A 111 6.66 -35.87 -28.85
N ALA A 112 5.53 -35.37 -28.33
CA ALA A 112 4.74 -36.06 -27.32
C ALA A 112 4.10 -37.36 -27.86
N LYS A 113 3.69 -37.35 -29.15
CA LYS A 113 3.15 -38.52 -29.83
C LYS A 113 4.24 -39.57 -30.11
N GLU A 114 5.43 -39.14 -30.48
CA GLU A 114 6.62 -40.00 -30.68
C GLU A 114 7.13 -40.59 -29.35
N ALA A 115 7.00 -39.85 -28.24
CA ALA A 115 7.50 -40.27 -26.92
C ALA A 115 6.63 -41.30 -26.18
N GLY A 116 5.48 -41.72 -26.74
CA GLY A 116 4.72 -42.89 -26.27
C GLY A 116 4.36 -42.95 -24.77
N ARG A 117 4.21 -41.80 -24.07
CA ARG A 117 3.96 -41.78 -22.61
C ARG A 117 2.61 -41.16 -22.27
N ALA A 118 1.69 -42.02 -21.82
CA ALA A 118 0.51 -41.63 -21.06
C ALA A 118 0.91 -41.35 -19.61
N GLY A 119 0.67 -40.14 -19.11
CA GLY A 119 0.64 -39.88 -17.66
C GLY A 119 1.23 -38.55 -17.19
N ARG A 120 0.35 -37.67 -16.69
CA ARG A 120 0.59 -36.50 -15.80
C ARG A 120 1.42 -35.32 -16.31
N GLY A 121 2.36 -35.48 -17.27
CA GLY A 121 3.09 -34.34 -17.87
C GLY A 121 2.19 -33.40 -18.67
N TRP A 122 1.30 -33.97 -19.49
CA TRP A 122 0.41 -33.23 -20.38
C TRP A 122 -0.54 -32.25 -19.65
N MET A 123 -0.93 -32.53 -18.41
CA MET A 123 -1.80 -31.62 -17.64
C MET A 123 -1.08 -30.35 -17.17
N ARG A 124 0.19 -30.46 -16.78
CA ARG A 124 1.01 -29.29 -16.39
C ARG A 124 1.31 -28.43 -17.62
N GLU A 125 1.59 -29.09 -18.75
CA GLU A 125 1.88 -28.42 -20.02
C GLU A 125 0.63 -27.78 -20.65
N ALA A 126 -0.55 -28.43 -20.57
CA ALA A 126 -1.82 -27.84 -20.97
C ALA A 126 -2.19 -26.63 -20.10
N LYS A 127 -1.82 -26.64 -18.81
CA LYS A 127 -1.99 -25.50 -17.91
C LYS A 127 -1.06 -24.34 -18.27
N ALA A 128 0.19 -24.64 -18.63
CA ALA A 128 1.15 -23.64 -19.12
C ALA A 128 0.72 -23.02 -20.47
N ALA A 129 0.23 -23.82 -21.40
CA ALA A 129 -0.31 -23.34 -22.68
C ALA A 129 -1.57 -22.49 -22.49
N ARG A 130 -2.45 -22.82 -21.53
CA ARG A 130 -3.59 -21.98 -21.15
C ARG A 130 -3.15 -20.66 -20.52
N ALA A 131 -2.14 -20.68 -19.65
CA ALA A 131 -1.58 -19.46 -19.05
C ALA A 131 -0.97 -18.54 -20.12
N GLN A 132 -0.20 -19.09 -21.07
CA GLN A 132 0.33 -18.31 -22.20
C GLN A 132 -0.76 -17.75 -23.10
N LYS A 133 -1.86 -18.49 -23.33
CA LYS A 133 -3.02 -17.97 -24.08
C LYS A 133 -3.69 -16.79 -23.39
N VAL A 134 -3.88 -16.88 -22.06
CA VAL A 134 -4.47 -15.80 -21.25
C VAL A 134 -3.57 -14.56 -21.26
N GLU A 135 -2.27 -14.74 -21.11
CA GLU A 135 -1.28 -13.67 -21.19
C GLU A 135 -1.28 -12.99 -22.57
N LEU A 136 -1.34 -13.77 -23.65
CA LEU A 136 -1.41 -13.24 -25.01
C LEU A 136 -2.72 -12.47 -25.25
N GLN A 137 -3.84 -12.95 -24.71
CA GLN A 137 -5.13 -12.23 -24.77
C GLN A 137 -5.08 -10.91 -24.01
N ALA A 138 -4.46 -10.87 -22.82
CA ALA A 138 -4.30 -9.64 -22.04
C ALA A 138 -3.40 -8.62 -22.76
N GLN A 139 -2.31 -9.07 -23.39
CA GLN A 139 -1.42 -8.21 -24.18
C GLN A 139 -2.13 -7.65 -25.42
N ILE A 140 -2.92 -8.47 -26.12
CA ILE A 140 -3.73 -8.01 -27.26
C ILE A 140 -4.77 -6.97 -26.79
N GLN A 141 -5.52 -7.26 -25.72
CA GLN A 141 -6.49 -6.31 -25.16
C GLN A 141 -5.85 -4.98 -24.75
N THR A 142 -4.68 -5.02 -24.13
CA THR A 142 -3.94 -3.82 -23.71
C THR A 142 -3.47 -3.00 -24.91
N LEU A 143 -2.96 -3.66 -25.97
CA LEU A 143 -2.55 -3.00 -27.20
C LEU A 143 -3.76 -2.41 -27.94
N THR A 144 -4.88 -3.13 -28.03
CA THR A 144 -6.13 -2.64 -28.62
C THR A 144 -6.66 -1.43 -27.86
N LEU A 145 -6.63 -1.44 -26.52
CA LEU A 145 -7.08 -0.31 -25.70
C LEU A 145 -6.19 0.92 -25.89
N ARG A 146 -4.85 0.73 -25.90
CA ARG A 146 -3.90 1.82 -26.15
C ARG A 146 -4.04 2.41 -27.55
N PHE A 147 -4.31 1.57 -28.55
CA PHE A 147 -4.53 2.01 -29.93
C PHE A 147 -5.87 2.73 -30.10
N TRP A 148 -6.92 2.26 -29.41
CA TRP A 148 -8.24 2.90 -29.39
C TRP A 148 -8.21 4.29 -28.75
N VAL A 149 -7.53 4.43 -27.60
CA VAL A 149 -7.32 5.73 -26.94
C VAL A 149 -6.51 6.70 -27.81
N ALA A 150 -5.60 6.18 -28.65
CA ALA A 150 -4.74 7.00 -29.50
C ALA A 150 -5.38 7.44 -30.82
N THR A 151 -6.38 6.74 -31.35
CA THR A 151 -6.82 6.94 -32.75
C THR A 151 -8.32 7.08 -32.96
N GLY A 152 -9.17 6.61 -32.04
CA GLY A 152 -10.63 6.81 -32.10
C GLY A 152 -11.33 6.36 -33.40
N SER A 153 -10.76 5.46 -34.22
CA SER A 153 -11.27 5.20 -35.58
C SER A 153 -11.90 3.81 -35.83
N ALA A 154 -12.77 3.77 -36.83
CA ALA A 154 -13.58 2.62 -37.28
C ALA A 154 -12.77 1.39 -37.76
N ALA A 155 -11.47 1.54 -38.02
CA ALA A 155 -10.57 0.45 -38.42
C ALA A 155 -10.44 -0.65 -37.34
N THR A 156 -10.67 -0.30 -36.07
CA THR A 156 -10.61 -1.24 -34.93
C THR A 156 -11.75 -2.28 -34.98
N LEU A 157 -12.90 -1.92 -35.56
CA LEU A 157 -14.07 -2.81 -35.66
C LEU A 157 -13.88 -3.93 -36.68
N ALA A 158 -13.15 -3.65 -37.77
CA ALA A 158 -12.88 -4.61 -38.84
C ALA A 158 -11.96 -5.76 -38.37
N VAL A 159 -11.00 -5.47 -37.49
CA VAL A 159 -10.08 -6.47 -36.90
C VAL A 159 -10.82 -7.39 -35.93
N VAL A 160 -11.79 -6.86 -35.17
CA VAL A 160 -12.61 -7.65 -34.24
C VAL A 160 -13.59 -8.56 -35.00
N LEU A 161 -14.19 -8.09 -36.10
CA LEU A 161 -15.08 -8.91 -36.95
C LEU A 161 -14.34 -10.05 -37.66
N ALA A 162 -13.12 -9.80 -38.16
CA ALA A 162 -12.31 -10.81 -38.83
C ALA A 162 -11.91 -11.98 -37.90
N LEU A 163 -11.77 -11.71 -36.58
CA LEU A 163 -11.45 -12.73 -35.58
C LEU A 163 -12.65 -13.60 -35.20
N MET A 164 -13.89 -13.12 -35.35
CA MET A 164 -15.09 -13.90 -35.04
C MET A 164 -15.51 -14.87 -36.16
N ILE A 165 -15.12 -14.62 -37.42
CA ILE A 165 -15.51 -15.44 -38.57
C ILE A 165 -14.77 -16.80 -38.63
N LEU A 166 -13.70 -16.99 -37.84
CA LEU A 166 -12.88 -18.21 -37.84
C LEU A 166 -13.40 -19.37 -36.96
N GLU A 167 -14.55 -19.25 -36.29
CA GLU A 167 -15.06 -20.27 -35.33
C GLU A 167 -15.98 -21.36 -35.94
N VAL A 168 -16.21 -21.37 -37.26
CA VAL A 168 -17.29 -22.19 -37.86
C VAL A 168 -17.05 -23.72 -37.93
N PRO A 169 -15.81 -24.30 -37.98
CA PRO A 169 -15.68 -25.77 -38.08
C PRO A 169 -15.56 -26.51 -36.72
N LEU A 170 -15.90 -25.87 -35.58
CA LEU A 170 -15.83 -26.48 -34.23
C LEU A 170 -17.13 -27.16 -33.76
N MET A 171 -18.27 -26.92 -34.43
CA MET A 171 -19.58 -27.36 -33.94
C MET A 171 -19.89 -28.86 -34.19
N ALA A 172 -19.30 -29.49 -35.21
CA ALA A 172 -19.59 -30.89 -35.55
C ALA A 172 -18.90 -31.93 -34.62
N TRP A 173 -17.83 -31.54 -33.91
CA TRP A 173 -17.09 -32.43 -33.00
C TRP A 173 -17.76 -32.55 -31.61
N ASN A 174 -18.52 -31.51 -31.22
CA ASN A 174 -19.13 -31.36 -29.89
C ASN A 174 -20.33 -32.31 -29.67
N THR A 175 -20.99 -32.73 -30.75
CA THR A 175 -22.22 -33.54 -30.68
C THR A 175 -21.94 -35.01 -30.36
N ARG A 176 -20.81 -35.56 -30.84
CA ARG A 176 -20.42 -36.96 -30.59
C ARG A 176 -19.90 -37.19 -29.17
N PHE A 177 -19.28 -36.18 -28.55
CA PHE A 177 -18.77 -36.27 -27.16
C PHE A 177 -19.91 -36.20 -26.13
N LYS A 178 -20.94 -35.41 -26.40
CA LYS A 178 -22.12 -35.25 -25.51
C LYS A 178 -22.92 -36.55 -25.38
N GLN A 179 -23.05 -37.33 -26.44
CA GLN A 179 -23.80 -38.59 -26.44
C GLN A 179 -23.06 -39.72 -25.69
N ALA A 180 -21.73 -39.79 -25.79
CA ALA A 180 -20.91 -40.73 -25.01
C ALA A 180 -20.86 -40.39 -23.52
N SER A 181 -20.94 -39.09 -23.18
CA SER A 181 -20.91 -38.62 -21.79
C SER A 181 -22.26 -38.77 -21.06
N ALA A 182 -23.38 -38.85 -21.78
CA ALA A 182 -24.71 -39.07 -21.20
C ALA A 182 -24.90 -40.52 -20.70
N ARG A 183 -24.51 -41.52 -21.51
CA ARG A 183 -24.62 -42.95 -21.14
C ARG A 183 -23.75 -43.35 -19.93
N LYS A 184 -22.67 -42.61 -19.67
CA LYS A 184 -21.80 -42.83 -18.51
C LYS A 184 -22.32 -42.16 -17.23
N ARG A 185 -23.26 -41.20 -17.33
CA ARG A 185 -23.86 -40.51 -16.18
C ARG A 185 -24.95 -41.36 -15.52
N ASP A 186 -25.79 -42.01 -16.31
CA ASP A 186 -26.90 -42.84 -15.79
C ASP A 186 -26.41 -44.02 -14.96
N MET A 187 -25.32 -44.70 -15.36
CA MET A 187 -24.75 -45.80 -14.55
C MET A 187 -24.06 -45.28 -13.27
N SER A 188 -23.52 -44.06 -13.27
CA SER A 188 -22.83 -43.48 -12.10
C SER A 188 -23.77 -42.84 -11.08
N GLN A 189 -25.02 -42.54 -11.44
CA GLN A 189 -25.95 -41.81 -10.58
C GLN A 189 -26.52 -42.69 -9.46
N ASN A 190 -26.74 -43.97 -9.72
CA ASN A 190 -27.26 -44.90 -8.71
C ASN A 190 -26.19 -45.36 -7.69
N GLU A 191 -24.92 -45.51 -8.09
CA GLU A 191 -23.83 -45.81 -7.15
C GLU A 191 -23.37 -44.57 -6.34
N ARG A 192 -23.48 -43.36 -6.89
CA ARG A 192 -23.09 -42.12 -6.20
C ARG A 192 -24.06 -41.72 -5.08
N GLN A 193 -25.34 -42.02 -5.19
CA GLN A 193 -26.33 -41.62 -4.18
C GLN A 193 -26.13 -42.30 -2.81
N GLY A 194 -25.59 -43.53 -2.77
CA GLY A 194 -25.24 -44.22 -1.52
C GLY A 194 -23.96 -43.68 -0.88
N VAL A 195 -22.92 -43.45 -1.69
CA VAL A 195 -21.60 -42.97 -1.23
C VAL A 195 -21.60 -41.48 -0.86
N ASP A 196 -22.42 -40.64 -1.53
CA ASP A 196 -22.53 -39.21 -1.18
C ASP A 196 -23.28 -38.98 0.14
N ARG A 197 -24.23 -39.85 0.53
CA ARG A 197 -24.92 -39.74 1.83
C ARG A 197 -23.99 -40.03 2.99
N ASP A 198 -23.17 -41.08 2.90
CA ASP A 198 -22.19 -41.39 3.95
C ASP A 198 -21.08 -40.35 4.04
N ARG A 199 -20.60 -39.81 2.91
CA ARG A 199 -19.62 -38.72 2.90
C ARG A 199 -20.17 -37.41 3.44
N GLY A 200 -21.44 -37.10 3.18
CA GLY A 200 -22.10 -35.92 3.74
C GLY A 200 -22.20 -36.00 5.26
N ALA A 201 -22.64 -37.15 5.80
CA ALA A 201 -22.73 -37.37 7.23
C ALA A 201 -21.35 -37.38 7.91
N GLU A 202 -20.33 -37.96 7.28
CA GLU A 202 -18.95 -37.91 7.76
C GLU A 202 -18.40 -36.48 7.78
N PHE A 203 -18.65 -35.70 6.73
CA PHE A 203 -18.26 -34.30 6.65
C PHE A 203 -18.92 -33.43 7.73
N GLU A 204 -20.22 -33.62 7.99
CA GLU A 204 -20.94 -32.93 9.06
C GLU A 204 -20.38 -33.28 10.44
N ARG A 205 -20.05 -34.57 10.68
CA ARG A 205 -19.39 -35.01 11.92
C ARG A 205 -18.03 -34.36 12.11
N LEU A 206 -17.20 -34.30 11.07
CA LEU A 206 -15.89 -33.66 11.12
C LEU A 206 -16.00 -32.15 11.38
N CYS A 207 -16.96 -31.47 10.75
CA CYS A 207 -17.23 -30.06 11.02
C CYS A 207 -17.66 -29.83 12.48
N ALA A 208 -18.55 -30.67 13.01
CA ALA A 208 -18.99 -30.57 14.39
C ALA A 208 -17.84 -30.80 15.39
N ALA A 209 -16.99 -31.80 15.12
CA ALA A 209 -15.80 -32.07 15.93
C ALA A 209 -14.80 -30.91 15.89
N ALA A 210 -14.56 -30.33 14.71
CA ALA A 210 -13.62 -29.22 14.54
C ALA A 210 -14.10 -27.91 15.21
N HIS A 211 -15.39 -27.58 15.13
CA HIS A 211 -15.95 -26.42 15.84
C HIS A 211 -15.91 -26.59 17.36
N GLY A 212 -16.07 -27.83 17.85
CA GLY A 212 -16.00 -28.18 19.27
C GLY A 212 -14.59 -28.40 19.80
N ALA A 213 -13.55 -28.28 18.96
CA ALA A 213 -12.18 -28.58 19.34
C ALA A 213 -11.66 -27.64 20.43
N ASP A 214 -10.86 -28.19 21.34
CA ASP A 214 -10.15 -27.40 22.34
C ASP A 214 -8.99 -26.66 21.69
N LEU A 215 -9.26 -25.41 21.31
CA LEU A 215 -8.30 -24.55 20.61
C LEU A 215 -7.05 -24.26 21.46
N VAL A 216 -7.19 -24.18 22.79
CA VAL A 216 -6.07 -23.96 23.71
C VAL A 216 -5.15 -25.17 23.73
N ALA A 217 -5.72 -26.38 23.80
CA ALA A 217 -4.94 -27.61 23.71
C ALA A 217 -4.23 -27.75 22.35
N TYR A 218 -4.94 -27.41 21.27
CA TYR A 218 -4.39 -27.41 19.92
C TYR A 218 -3.20 -26.45 19.75
N MET A 219 -3.32 -25.21 20.22
CA MET A 219 -2.26 -24.19 20.18
C MET A 219 -1.04 -24.57 21.03
N ARG A 220 -1.24 -25.22 22.18
CA ARG A 220 -0.13 -25.79 22.96
C ARG A 220 0.54 -26.95 22.22
N GLY A 221 -0.24 -27.77 21.51
CA GLY A 221 0.28 -28.85 20.66
C GLY A 221 1.15 -28.34 19.51
N LEU A 222 0.87 -27.13 19.01
CA LEU A 222 1.69 -26.40 18.04
C LEU A 222 2.99 -25.84 18.64
N GLY A 223 3.13 -25.84 19.97
CA GLY A 223 4.29 -25.29 20.68
C GLY A 223 4.21 -23.79 20.97
N LEU A 224 3.03 -23.18 20.86
CA LEU A 224 2.81 -21.77 21.18
C LEU A 224 2.76 -21.57 22.71
N ASP A 225 3.29 -20.45 23.21
CA ASP A 225 3.23 -20.05 24.62
C ASP A 225 1.81 -19.58 24.97
N VAL A 226 1.04 -20.42 25.65
CA VAL A 226 -0.35 -20.13 26.03
C VAL A 226 -0.46 -19.85 27.52
N LYS A 227 -0.64 -18.57 27.86
CA LYS A 227 -0.86 -18.07 29.22
C LYS A 227 -2.36 -17.89 29.48
N LYS A 228 -2.80 -18.20 30.69
CA LYS A 228 -4.19 -17.96 31.11
C LYS A 228 -4.30 -16.51 31.59
N ASP A 229 -5.25 -15.76 31.05
CA ASP A 229 -5.47 -14.33 31.33
C ASP A 229 -6.93 -14.09 31.72
N GLY A 230 -7.32 -14.62 32.89
CA GLY A 230 -8.70 -14.54 33.40
C GLY A 230 -9.39 -15.89 33.52
N VAL A 231 -10.72 -15.87 33.72
CA VAL A 231 -11.50 -17.09 33.99
C VAL A 231 -11.73 -17.91 32.73
N LYS A 232 -12.02 -17.25 31.61
CA LYS A 232 -12.39 -17.85 30.32
C LYS A 232 -11.48 -17.42 29.17
N ASP A 233 -10.35 -16.78 29.48
CA ASP A 233 -9.52 -16.10 28.50
C ASP A 233 -8.06 -16.57 28.62
N TRP A 234 -7.39 -16.64 27.47
CA TRP A 234 -6.00 -17.02 27.30
C TRP A 234 -5.33 -16.07 26.33
N VAL A 235 -4.06 -15.78 26.58
CA VAL A 235 -3.16 -15.05 25.68
C VAL A 235 -2.17 -16.05 25.10
N VAL A 236 -1.94 -15.98 23.79
CA VAL A 236 -1.09 -16.92 23.05
C VAL A 236 -0.01 -16.16 22.28
N ASP A 237 1.26 -16.43 22.60
CA ASP A 237 2.46 -15.78 22.05
C ASP A 237 2.40 -14.24 22.04
N ASP A 238 1.65 -13.64 22.97
CA ASP A 238 1.33 -12.20 23.01
C ASP A 238 0.73 -11.65 21.69
N CYS A 239 0.31 -12.53 20.78
CA CYS A 239 -0.20 -12.22 19.44
C CYS A 239 -1.70 -12.49 19.31
N TYR A 240 -2.24 -13.39 20.14
CA TYR A 240 -3.64 -13.80 20.07
C TYR A 240 -4.29 -13.80 21.44
N ARG A 241 -5.59 -13.58 21.45
CA ARG A 241 -6.47 -13.84 22.59
C ARG A 241 -7.44 -14.95 22.22
N VAL A 242 -7.60 -15.92 23.11
CA VAL A 242 -8.54 -17.03 22.97
C VAL A 242 -9.52 -16.97 24.12
N THR A 243 -10.81 -17.04 23.81
CA THR A 243 -11.90 -16.99 24.80
C THR A 243 -12.75 -18.25 24.68
N LYS A 244 -13.00 -18.93 25.81
CA LYS A 244 -13.95 -20.04 25.89
C LYS A 244 -15.36 -19.49 26.09
N LYS A 245 -16.19 -19.62 25.06
CA LYS A 245 -17.64 -19.43 25.18
C LYS A 245 -18.29 -20.71 25.67
N GLN A 246 -19.61 -20.69 25.90
CA GLN A 246 -20.35 -21.77 26.58
C GLN A 246 -19.99 -23.17 26.04
N ASN A 247 -19.98 -23.36 24.71
CA ASN A 247 -19.75 -24.67 24.08
C ASN A 247 -18.63 -24.68 23.01
N HIS A 248 -17.88 -23.58 22.83
CA HIS A 248 -16.82 -23.51 21.82
C HIS A 248 -15.77 -22.46 22.19
N PHE A 249 -14.61 -22.54 21.55
CA PHE A 249 -13.58 -21.52 21.65
C PHE A 249 -13.70 -20.53 20.51
N VAL A 250 -13.41 -19.27 20.80
CA VAL A 250 -13.17 -18.25 19.78
C VAL A 250 -11.78 -17.66 19.99
N TRP A 251 -11.18 -17.17 18.92
CA TRP A 251 -9.93 -16.45 19.00
C TRP A 251 -10.06 -15.08 18.34
N CYS A 252 -9.16 -14.19 18.67
CA CYS A 252 -8.86 -12.99 17.91
C CYS A 252 -7.37 -12.70 17.95
N SER A 253 -6.86 -12.00 16.93
CA SER A 253 -5.54 -11.40 17.02
C SER A 253 -5.55 -10.22 17.99
N TRP A 254 -4.37 -9.90 18.55
CA TRP A 254 -4.22 -8.84 19.54
C TRP A 254 -4.68 -7.46 19.02
N ASP A 255 -4.49 -7.20 17.74
CA ASP A 255 -4.96 -6.00 17.04
C ASP A 255 -6.47 -6.03 16.70
N GLY A 256 -7.18 -7.11 17.03
CA GLY A 256 -8.59 -7.32 16.75
C GLY A 256 -8.94 -7.47 15.27
N SER A 257 -7.96 -7.50 14.37
CA SER A 257 -8.19 -7.52 12.91
C SER A 257 -8.59 -8.89 12.37
N ARG A 258 -8.28 -9.96 13.12
CA ARG A 258 -8.61 -11.36 12.83
C ARG A 258 -9.31 -12.00 14.02
N GLY A 259 -10.09 -13.03 13.75
CA GLY A 259 -10.73 -13.84 14.77
C GLY A 259 -11.81 -14.76 14.23
N GLY A 260 -12.40 -15.55 15.10
CA GLY A 260 -13.46 -16.48 14.77
C GLY A 260 -13.32 -17.77 15.56
N ASP A 261 -13.71 -18.88 14.96
CA ASP A 261 -13.73 -20.21 15.56
C ASP A 261 -12.38 -20.95 15.36
N PRO A 262 -12.23 -22.18 15.88
CA PRO A 262 -10.99 -22.95 15.71
C PRO A 262 -10.61 -23.21 14.25
N LEU A 263 -11.59 -23.37 13.35
CA LEU A 263 -11.34 -23.54 11.92
C LEU A 263 -10.79 -22.27 11.31
N SER A 264 -11.36 -21.11 11.66
CA SER A 264 -10.84 -19.83 11.19
C SER A 264 -9.43 -19.55 11.69
N PHE A 265 -9.06 -20.02 12.89
CA PHE A 265 -7.66 -19.95 13.33
C PHE A 265 -6.75 -20.71 12.39
N CYS A 266 -7.10 -21.96 12.09
CA CYS A 266 -6.32 -22.82 11.21
C CYS A 266 -6.21 -22.25 9.79
N THR A 267 -7.28 -21.69 9.24
CA THR A 267 -7.26 -21.13 7.88
C THR A 267 -6.64 -19.74 7.81
N ASP A 268 -6.96 -18.85 8.76
CA ASP A 268 -6.56 -17.44 8.72
C ASP A 268 -5.25 -17.13 9.43
N ALA A 269 -4.91 -17.85 10.50
CA ALA A 269 -3.66 -17.64 11.23
C ALA A 269 -2.56 -18.61 10.77
N LEU A 270 -2.90 -19.86 10.44
CA LEU A 270 -1.93 -20.87 10.00
C LEU A 270 -1.88 -21.06 8.48
N GLY A 271 -2.81 -20.46 7.73
CA GLY A 271 -2.84 -20.56 6.26
C GLY A 271 -3.23 -21.94 5.73
N LEU A 272 -3.86 -22.78 6.55
CA LEU A 272 -4.26 -24.13 6.14
C LEU A 272 -5.44 -24.09 5.18
N SER A 273 -5.51 -25.08 4.28
CA SER A 273 -6.74 -25.31 3.55
C SER A 273 -7.83 -25.79 4.52
N PHE A 274 -9.09 -25.53 4.19
CA PHE A 274 -10.23 -25.94 5.00
C PHE A 274 -10.24 -27.45 5.31
N GLN A 275 -9.85 -28.29 4.34
CA GLN A 275 -9.75 -29.75 4.53
C GLN A 275 -8.64 -30.16 5.51
N GLN A 276 -7.49 -29.47 5.47
CA GLN A 276 -6.40 -29.68 6.43
C GLN A 276 -6.80 -29.22 7.83
N ALA A 277 -7.44 -28.06 7.94
CA ALA A 277 -7.95 -27.54 9.20
C ALA A 277 -8.96 -28.50 9.86
N LEU A 278 -9.89 -29.05 9.06
CA LEU A 278 -10.83 -30.08 9.53
C LEU A 278 -10.12 -31.34 10.02
N ALA A 279 -9.18 -31.86 9.24
CA ALA A 279 -8.44 -33.07 9.61
C ALA A 279 -7.60 -32.86 10.88
N ASP A 280 -6.97 -31.70 11.02
CA ASP A 280 -6.12 -31.38 12.18
C ASP A 280 -6.95 -31.22 13.45
N LEU A 281 -8.07 -30.49 13.39
CA LEU A 281 -8.91 -30.22 14.57
C LEU A 281 -9.79 -31.40 14.97
N ALA A 282 -10.20 -32.25 14.02
CA ALA A 282 -10.97 -33.46 14.31
C ALA A 282 -10.09 -34.64 14.81
N GLY A 283 -8.79 -34.42 15.06
CA GLY A 283 -7.88 -35.43 15.62
C GLY A 283 -7.24 -36.37 14.59
N GLY A 284 -7.31 -36.05 13.29
CA GLY A 284 -6.74 -36.85 12.20
C GLY A 284 -5.23 -36.67 11.99
N ALA A 285 -4.61 -35.63 12.59
CA ALA A 285 -3.18 -35.38 12.46
C ALA A 285 -2.41 -35.76 13.74
N SER A 286 -1.34 -36.54 13.60
CA SER A 286 -0.40 -36.82 14.70
C SER A 286 0.23 -35.51 15.18
N ILE A 287 0.24 -35.29 16.51
CA ILE A 287 0.86 -34.13 17.18
C ILE A 287 2.33 -33.93 16.74
N GLN A 288 3.03 -34.98 16.31
CA GLN A 288 4.39 -34.86 15.78
C GLN A 288 4.48 -34.22 14.39
N ALA A 289 3.47 -34.35 13.53
CA ALA A 289 3.41 -33.70 12.21
C ALA A 289 3.05 -32.20 12.29
N ILE A 290 2.55 -31.77 13.45
CA ILE A 290 2.10 -30.40 13.73
C ILE A 290 3.29 -29.51 14.16
N LYS A 291 4.32 -30.08 14.79
CA LYS A 291 5.47 -29.38 15.41
C LYS A 291 6.39 -28.60 14.45
N HIS A 292 6.27 -28.76 13.13
CA HIS A 292 7.16 -28.13 12.14
C HIS A 292 6.47 -27.09 11.23
N ARG A 293 5.28 -26.60 11.60
CA ARG A 293 4.60 -25.60 10.79
C ARG A 293 4.98 -24.19 11.24
N GLU A 294 5.80 -23.53 10.41
CA GLU A 294 5.97 -22.08 10.51
C GLU A 294 4.60 -21.40 10.33
N MET A 295 4.28 -20.49 11.24
CA MET A 295 3.09 -19.65 11.11
C MET A 295 3.26 -18.75 9.89
N PHE A 296 2.55 -19.07 8.81
CA PHE A 296 2.48 -18.17 7.67
C PHE A 296 1.73 -16.90 8.09
N HIS A 297 2.48 -15.84 8.40
CA HIS A 297 1.97 -14.50 8.23
C HIS A 297 1.72 -14.33 6.73
N VAL A 298 0.52 -14.67 6.28
CA VAL A 298 0.08 -14.24 4.96
C VAL A 298 0.14 -12.72 5.01
N ASP A 299 1.13 -12.13 4.34
CA ASP A 299 1.30 -10.68 4.18
C ASP A 299 0.04 -10.12 3.49
N ARG A 300 -1.01 -9.90 4.27
CA ARG A 300 -2.21 -9.21 3.83
C ARG A 300 -1.92 -7.74 4.06
N PHE A 301 -1.63 -7.02 2.97
CA PHE A 301 -1.49 -5.57 3.03
C PHE A 301 -2.87 -4.93 3.29
N PRO A 302 -2.91 -3.79 3.99
CA PRO A 302 -4.15 -3.03 4.10
C PRO A 302 -4.62 -2.61 2.71
N THR A 303 -5.93 -2.77 2.47
CA THR A 303 -6.55 -2.25 1.26
C THR A 303 -7.06 -0.85 1.56
N SER A 304 -6.47 0.14 0.91
CA SER A 304 -6.91 1.53 1.02
C SER A 304 -8.41 1.62 0.72
N PRO A 305 -9.23 2.27 1.56
CA PRO A 305 -10.59 2.62 1.18
C PRO A 305 -10.57 3.48 -0.10
N PRO A 306 -11.70 3.57 -0.82
CA PRO A 306 -11.80 4.42 -2.01
C PRO A 306 -11.48 5.88 -1.66
N ALA A 307 -11.04 6.64 -2.66
CA ALA A 307 -10.85 8.08 -2.50
C ALA A 307 -12.13 8.76 -1.99
N SER A 308 -11.98 9.78 -1.15
CA SER A 308 -13.13 10.52 -0.64
C SER A 308 -13.97 11.07 -1.78
N ARG A 309 -15.29 10.88 -1.71
CA ARG A 309 -16.24 11.52 -2.63
C ARG A 309 -16.35 13.02 -2.37
N ASP A 310 -16.07 13.44 -1.15
CA ASP A 310 -16.00 14.83 -0.73
C ASP A 310 -14.63 15.10 -0.08
N PRO A 311 -13.59 15.34 -0.91
CA PRO A 311 -12.27 15.67 -0.38
C PRO A 311 -12.25 17.07 0.26
N TYR A 312 -13.17 17.97 -0.12
CA TYR A 312 -13.22 19.33 0.42
C TYR A 312 -13.64 19.33 1.88
N ALA A 313 -14.63 18.52 2.28
CA ALA A 313 -15.01 18.37 3.68
C ALA A 313 -13.87 17.84 4.56
N VAL A 314 -13.00 16.96 4.03
CA VAL A 314 -11.81 16.50 4.76
C VAL A 314 -10.78 17.62 4.91
N LEU A 315 -10.59 18.43 3.88
CA LEU A 315 -9.69 19.58 3.93
C LEU A 315 -10.21 20.65 4.90
N GLU A 316 -11.50 20.98 4.87
CA GLU A 316 -12.13 21.91 5.81
C GLU A 316 -12.02 21.41 7.26
N TYR A 317 -12.22 20.11 7.48
CA TYR A 317 -11.98 19.50 8.78
C TYR A 317 -10.53 19.68 9.27
N LEU A 318 -9.54 19.50 8.39
CA LEU A 318 -8.12 19.69 8.73
C LEU A 318 -7.79 21.17 8.97
N GLU A 319 -8.34 22.09 8.17
CA GLU A 319 -8.23 23.54 8.38
C GLU A 319 -8.83 23.95 9.74
N GLY A 320 -9.98 23.38 10.10
CA GLY A 320 -10.60 23.55 11.41
C GLY A 320 -9.78 22.97 12.58
N ARG A 321 -8.75 22.17 12.29
CA ARG A 321 -7.72 21.68 13.24
C ARG A 321 -6.41 22.47 13.17
N GLY A 322 -6.42 23.62 12.49
CA GLY A 322 -5.24 24.48 12.32
C GLY A 322 -4.25 24.00 11.27
N ILE A 323 -4.58 22.99 10.46
CA ILE A 323 -3.69 22.49 9.41
C ILE A 323 -4.00 23.18 8.09
N SER A 324 -3.02 23.86 7.52
CA SER A 324 -3.19 24.54 6.25
C SER A 324 -3.51 23.56 5.10
N ARG A 325 -4.37 24.00 4.17
CA ARG A 325 -4.73 23.17 3.00
C ARG A 325 -3.54 22.85 2.11
N SER A 326 -2.62 23.79 1.94
CA SER A 326 -1.36 23.55 1.21
C SER A 326 -0.57 22.41 1.86
N MET A 327 -0.54 22.36 3.20
CA MET A 327 0.12 21.30 3.93
C MET A 327 -0.58 19.94 3.77
N ALA A 328 -1.91 19.90 3.87
CA ALA A 328 -2.66 18.66 3.63
C ALA A 328 -2.41 18.10 2.21
N LEU A 329 -2.37 18.96 1.19
CA LEU A 329 -2.07 18.56 -0.19
C LEU A 329 -0.62 18.09 -0.36
N LEU A 330 0.34 18.76 0.28
CA LEU A 330 1.74 18.33 0.29
C LEU A 330 1.88 16.94 0.92
N ALA A 331 1.19 16.70 2.04
CA ALA A 331 1.18 15.41 2.70
C ALA A 331 0.53 14.30 1.87
N GLN A 332 -0.48 14.65 1.08
CA GLN A 332 -1.04 13.74 0.10
C GLN A 332 -0.05 13.41 -1.01
N GLY A 333 0.67 14.42 -1.54
CA GLY A 333 1.71 14.23 -2.55
C GLY A 333 2.89 13.37 -2.06
N ALA A 334 3.26 13.50 -0.78
CA ALA A 334 4.29 12.68 -0.14
C ALA A 334 3.86 11.24 0.15
N GLY A 335 2.58 10.90 -0.07
CA GLY A 335 2.02 9.59 0.28
C GLY A 335 1.82 9.36 1.77
N PHE A 336 2.06 10.38 2.61
CA PHE A 336 1.85 10.36 4.07
C PHE A 336 0.36 10.38 4.43
N LEU A 337 -0.42 11.15 3.68
CA LEU A 337 -1.86 11.34 3.87
C LEU A 337 -2.65 10.85 2.65
N ARG A 338 -3.86 10.31 2.86
CA ARG A 338 -4.85 10.10 1.81
C ARG A 338 -6.21 10.60 2.28
N LEU A 339 -6.95 11.24 1.39
CA LEU A 339 -8.35 11.61 1.63
C LEU A 339 -9.22 10.46 1.13
N VAL A 340 -9.87 9.75 2.05
CA VAL A 340 -10.58 8.50 1.76
C VAL A 340 -12.03 8.55 2.21
N ASP A 341 -12.86 7.67 1.66
CA ASP A 341 -14.21 7.42 2.13
C ASP A 341 -14.24 6.08 2.88
N TYR A 342 -14.53 6.11 4.18
CA TYR A 342 -14.73 4.93 5.00
C TYR A 342 -16.21 4.75 5.29
N GLN A 343 -16.85 3.75 4.65
CA GLN A 343 -18.26 3.42 4.84
C GLN A 343 -19.22 4.61 4.61
N GLY A 344 -18.96 5.46 3.62
CA GLY A 344 -19.74 6.65 3.32
C GLY A 344 -19.35 7.87 4.17
N VAL A 345 -18.28 7.78 4.96
CA VAL A 345 -17.78 8.88 5.80
C VAL A 345 -16.42 9.35 5.31
N PRO A 346 -16.28 10.63 4.94
CA PRO A 346 -14.98 11.20 4.58
C PRO A 346 -13.98 11.13 5.73
N ALA A 347 -12.71 10.88 5.41
CA ALA A 347 -11.67 10.69 6.40
C ALA A 347 -10.28 11.11 5.90
N ALA A 348 -9.45 11.57 6.83
CA ALA A 348 -8.02 11.74 6.66
C ALA A 348 -7.30 10.45 7.08
N ALA A 349 -6.65 9.75 6.15
CA ALA A 349 -5.97 8.48 6.39
C ALA A 349 -4.45 8.61 6.32
N PHE A 350 -3.78 8.34 7.44
CA PHE A 350 -2.33 8.38 7.57
C PHE A 350 -1.72 7.04 7.23
N CYS A 351 -0.71 7.04 6.36
CA CYS A 351 -0.20 5.84 5.69
C CYS A 351 1.21 5.49 6.14
N GLY A 352 1.39 4.30 6.70
CA GLY A 352 2.71 3.70 6.91
C GLY A 352 3.15 2.91 5.68
N LEU A 353 4.31 3.26 5.15
CA LEU A 353 4.86 2.70 3.91
C LEU A 353 6.17 1.96 4.19
N SER A 354 6.41 0.87 3.46
CA SER A 354 7.70 0.19 3.41
C SER A 354 8.04 -0.19 1.98
N GLY A 355 9.16 0.30 1.46
CA GLY A 355 9.56 0.09 0.06
C GLY A 355 8.47 0.53 -0.93
N GLY A 356 7.78 1.64 -0.63
CA GLY A 356 6.66 2.16 -1.44
C GLY A 356 5.34 1.39 -1.33
N LYS A 357 5.27 0.30 -0.56
CA LYS A 357 4.05 -0.48 -0.33
C LYS A 357 3.35 -0.03 0.96
N LEU A 358 2.02 0.05 0.91
CA LEU A 358 1.20 0.35 2.08
C LEU A 358 1.24 -0.82 3.06
N ARG A 359 1.66 -0.56 4.30
CA ARG A 359 1.77 -1.53 5.39
C ARG A 359 0.80 -1.25 6.53
N SER A 360 0.54 0.02 6.81
CA SER A 360 -0.46 0.45 7.78
C SER A 360 -1.25 1.63 7.24
N MET A 361 -2.49 1.75 7.70
CA MET A 361 -3.31 2.92 7.45
C MET A 361 -4.26 3.15 8.64
N THR A 362 -4.17 4.35 9.23
CA THR A 362 -5.08 4.78 10.29
C THR A 362 -5.89 5.98 9.78
N ALA A 363 -7.22 5.81 9.72
CA ALA A 363 -8.16 6.83 9.27
C ALA A 363 -8.74 7.61 10.45
N ARG A 364 -8.78 8.93 10.33
CA ARG A 364 -9.51 9.85 11.18
C ARG A 364 -10.75 10.34 10.42
N LEU A 365 -11.92 9.88 10.84
CA LEU A 365 -13.20 10.24 10.26
C LEU A 365 -13.56 11.68 10.68
N ILE A 366 -14.11 12.46 9.74
CA ILE A 366 -14.55 13.84 10.03
C ILE A 366 -15.81 13.89 10.90
N ARG A 367 -16.54 12.77 10.98
CA ARG A 367 -17.71 12.58 11.82
C ARG A 367 -17.66 11.18 12.45
N PRO A 368 -18.18 11.01 13.68
CA PRO A 368 -18.16 9.72 14.35
C PRO A 368 -19.00 8.68 13.61
N VAL A 369 -18.59 7.43 13.74
CA VAL A 369 -19.41 6.25 13.41
C VAL A 369 -19.61 5.41 14.66
N ALA A 370 -20.69 4.64 14.69
CA ALA A 370 -20.92 3.70 15.78
C ALA A 370 -19.83 2.61 15.77
N SER A 371 -19.34 2.27 16.95
CA SER A 371 -18.52 1.08 17.16
C SER A 371 -19.29 -0.18 16.75
N PHE A 372 -18.58 -1.28 16.55
CA PHE A 372 -19.20 -2.55 16.15
C PHE A 372 -20.29 -3.02 17.15
N ASP A 373 -20.13 -2.72 18.43
CA ASP A 373 -21.12 -3.03 19.48
C ASP A 373 -22.17 -1.91 19.70
N ALA A 374 -22.11 -0.85 18.87
CA ALA A 374 -22.96 0.35 18.93
C ALA A 374 -22.95 1.09 20.27
N LYS A 375 -21.97 0.84 21.16
CA LYS A 375 -21.91 1.48 22.48
C LYS A 375 -21.14 2.78 22.50
N LYS A 376 -20.26 3.00 21.52
CA LYS A 376 -19.36 4.15 21.49
C LYS A 376 -19.29 4.73 20.09
N GLU A 377 -19.18 6.04 20.05
CA GLU A 377 -18.81 6.74 18.82
C GLU A 377 -17.29 6.71 18.67
N ILE A 378 -16.83 6.33 17.48
CA ILE A 378 -15.41 6.24 17.15
C ILE A 378 -15.11 7.12 15.93
N THR A 379 -14.01 7.84 16.00
CA THR A 379 -13.50 8.70 14.93
C THR A 379 -12.13 8.23 14.42
N LYS A 380 -11.44 7.37 15.16
CA LYS A 380 -10.17 6.75 14.75
C LYS A 380 -10.42 5.29 14.36
N ILE A 381 -10.02 4.91 13.15
CA ILE A 381 -10.17 3.57 12.60
C ILE A 381 -8.83 3.09 12.08
N ASP A 382 -8.37 1.93 12.54
CA ASP A 382 -7.27 1.22 11.89
C ASP A 382 -7.84 0.37 10.75
N ILE A 383 -7.34 0.59 9.53
CA ILE A 383 -7.82 -0.14 8.36
C ILE A 383 -7.42 -1.61 8.47
N LYS A 384 -8.32 -2.50 8.05
CA LYS A 384 -8.12 -3.95 8.11
C LYS A 384 -6.75 -4.37 7.53
N ASN A 385 -6.07 -5.26 8.25
CA ASN A 385 -4.71 -5.73 7.97
C ASN A 385 -3.60 -4.65 8.06
N SER A 386 -3.84 -3.54 8.77
CA SER A 386 -2.78 -2.57 9.06
C SER A 386 -1.79 -3.13 10.07
N ASP A 387 -0.51 -3.12 9.71
CA ASP A 387 0.59 -3.52 10.56
C ASP A 387 1.19 -2.30 11.24
N LYS A 388 0.81 -2.06 12.51
CA LYS A 388 1.25 -0.90 13.30
C LYS A 388 2.75 -0.86 13.59
N SER A 389 3.50 -1.92 13.27
CA SER A 389 4.96 -1.85 13.29
C SER A 389 5.51 -0.97 12.15
N PHE A 390 4.71 -0.64 11.13
CA PHE A 390 5.07 0.29 10.06
C PHE A 390 4.34 1.61 10.26
N PRO A 391 4.91 2.58 10.98
CA PRO A 391 4.24 3.84 11.29
C PRO A 391 4.15 4.72 10.04
N ALA A 392 3.24 5.70 10.06
CA ALA A 392 3.32 6.80 9.11
C ALA A 392 4.55 7.64 9.46
N ILE A 393 5.43 7.85 8.48
CA ILE A 393 6.66 8.64 8.66
C ILE A 393 6.62 9.80 7.68
N TRP A 394 6.67 11.01 8.22
CA TRP A 394 7.01 12.20 7.44
C TRP A 394 8.53 12.26 7.33
N LEU A 395 9.04 12.17 6.11
CA LEU A 395 10.46 12.39 5.84
C LEU A 395 10.64 13.88 5.51
N GLY A 396 11.17 14.61 6.48
CA GLY A 396 11.48 16.04 6.36
C GLY A 396 12.85 16.30 5.74
N GLY A 397 13.17 17.59 5.54
CA GLY A 397 14.43 18.05 4.97
C GLY A 397 14.40 18.34 3.46
N ASP A 398 15.27 19.27 3.05
CA ASP A 398 15.82 19.29 1.68
C ASP A 398 17.01 18.31 1.69
N PRO A 399 17.07 17.32 0.78
CA PRO A 399 18.21 16.39 0.70
C PRO A 399 19.56 17.09 0.50
N ASN A 400 19.57 18.38 0.15
CA ASN A 400 20.77 19.19 -0.08
C ASN A 400 21.10 20.17 1.06
N LEU A 401 20.24 20.32 2.07
CA LEU A 401 20.52 21.15 3.25
C LEU A 401 20.78 20.24 4.46
N PRO A 402 21.66 20.65 5.39
CA PRO A 402 21.80 19.94 6.65
C PRO A 402 20.44 20.02 7.36
N SER A 403 19.76 18.89 7.50
CA SER A 403 18.64 18.82 8.42
C SER A 403 19.19 19.10 9.81
N ASP A 404 18.57 20.05 10.52
CA ASP A 404 18.60 19.96 11.97
C ASP A 404 18.14 18.54 12.29
N LYS A 405 19.03 17.76 12.90
CA LYS A 405 18.89 16.31 13.05
C LYS A 405 17.88 15.98 14.15
N ALA A 406 16.74 16.64 14.15
CA ALA A 406 15.63 16.36 15.05
C ALA A 406 14.69 15.32 14.42
N VAL A 407 14.21 14.41 15.25
CA VAL A 407 13.08 13.53 14.94
C VAL A 407 11.99 13.75 15.98
N TRP A 408 10.75 13.86 15.53
CA TRP A 408 9.59 13.92 16.40
C TRP A 408 8.84 12.59 16.39
N VAL A 409 8.51 12.06 17.57
CA VAL A 409 7.66 10.89 17.75
C VAL A 409 6.35 11.37 18.36
N VAL A 410 5.26 11.28 17.60
CA VAL A 410 3.93 11.76 17.99
C VAL A 410 2.90 10.63 18.02
N GLU A 411 1.80 10.81 18.74
CA GLU A 411 0.71 9.84 18.80
C GLU A 411 -0.12 9.78 17.50
N GLY A 412 -0.52 10.96 17.01
CA GLY A 412 -1.46 11.11 15.92
C GLY A 412 -0.84 11.70 14.65
N GLY A 413 -1.50 11.41 13.52
CA GLY A 413 -1.12 12.01 12.25
C GLY A 413 -1.45 13.50 12.15
N ILE A 414 -2.46 13.98 12.88
CA ILE A 414 -2.78 15.42 12.94
C ILE A 414 -1.67 16.17 13.67
N ASP A 415 -1.15 15.62 14.77
CA ASP A 415 0.02 16.16 15.48
C ASP A 415 1.24 16.26 14.57
N ALA A 416 1.48 15.22 13.77
CA ALA A 416 2.55 15.26 12.78
C ALA A 416 2.36 16.42 11.77
N LEU A 417 1.15 16.58 11.24
CA LEU A 417 0.87 17.69 10.32
C LEU A 417 1.04 19.05 10.99
N ALA A 418 0.63 19.21 12.25
CA ALA A 418 0.78 20.45 13.02
C ALA A 418 2.25 20.85 13.18
N ILE A 419 3.12 19.89 13.49
CA ILE A 419 4.58 20.14 13.54
C ILE A 419 5.09 20.60 12.18
N VAL A 420 4.74 19.89 11.09
CA VAL A 420 5.22 20.29 9.76
C VAL A 420 4.77 21.70 9.40
N ASP A 421 3.49 22.01 9.65
CA ASP A 421 2.90 23.31 9.33
C ASP A 421 3.58 24.42 10.15
N TRP A 422 3.86 24.18 11.43
CA TRP A 422 4.62 25.11 12.29
C TRP A 422 6.04 25.34 11.77
N TYR A 423 6.81 24.30 11.47
CA TYR A 423 8.18 24.45 10.94
C TYR A 423 8.16 25.26 9.63
N LYS A 424 7.19 25.00 8.74
CA LYS A 424 7.04 25.72 7.48
C LYS A 424 6.62 27.18 7.70
N SER A 425 5.69 27.47 8.61
CA SER A 425 5.25 28.84 8.87
C SER A 425 6.38 29.72 9.42
N HIS A 426 7.39 29.10 10.05
CA HIS A 426 8.59 29.77 10.56
C HIS A 426 9.78 29.72 9.60
N ASN A 427 9.60 29.26 8.35
CA ASN A 427 10.66 29.07 7.36
C ASN A 427 11.84 28.20 7.85
N MET A 428 11.54 27.23 8.71
CA MET A 428 12.51 26.28 9.23
C MET A 428 12.50 24.98 8.43
N VAL A 429 13.62 24.27 8.41
CA VAL A 429 13.71 22.95 7.79
C VAL A 429 12.87 21.97 8.60
N THR A 430 11.88 21.35 7.95
CA THR A 430 11.01 20.39 8.62
C THR A 430 11.79 19.14 9.06
N PRO A 431 11.67 18.69 10.31
CA PRO A 431 12.31 17.47 10.80
C PRO A 431 11.60 16.20 10.27
N ASN A 432 12.22 15.05 10.52
CA ASN A 432 11.53 13.77 10.35
C ASN A 432 10.50 13.60 11.48
N ILE A 433 9.34 13.04 11.16
CA ILE A 433 8.26 12.80 12.14
C ILE A 433 7.74 11.38 12.01
N ILE A 434 7.61 10.68 13.12
CA ILE A 434 7.12 9.30 13.22
C ILE A 434 5.82 9.32 14.00
N VAL A 435 4.75 8.77 13.41
CA VAL A 435 3.45 8.59 14.07
C VAL A 435 3.40 7.22 14.73
N SER A 436 3.55 7.19 16.05
CA SER A 436 3.56 5.95 16.85
C SER A 436 2.21 5.22 16.85
N GLY A 437 1.11 5.95 16.73
CA GLY A 437 -0.25 5.41 16.81
C GLY A 437 -0.79 5.25 18.22
N GLY A 438 -0.03 5.68 19.25
CA GLY A 438 -0.42 5.79 20.66
C GLY A 438 0.73 5.46 21.63
N ALA A 439 0.68 5.96 22.88
CA ALA A 439 1.72 5.76 23.91
C ALA A 439 2.19 4.31 24.10
N GLY A 440 1.25 3.36 24.13
CA GLY A 440 1.57 1.93 24.34
C GLY A 440 2.20 1.23 23.13
N VAL A 441 2.21 1.85 21.95
CA VAL A 441 2.67 1.23 20.70
C VAL A 441 4.19 1.36 20.60
N ARG A 442 4.88 0.21 20.56
CA ARG A 442 6.36 0.14 20.56
C ARG A 442 6.94 -0.80 19.50
N ALA A 443 6.09 -1.52 18.76
CA ALA A 443 6.52 -2.48 17.74
C ALA A 443 7.23 -1.79 16.56
N PHE A 444 6.94 -0.52 16.30
CA PHE A 444 7.61 0.23 15.24
C PHE A 444 9.10 0.44 15.50
N LEU A 445 9.51 0.46 16.77
CA LEU A 445 10.92 0.62 17.17
C LEU A 445 11.77 -0.60 16.82
N ASP A 446 11.14 -1.74 16.48
CA ASP A 446 11.84 -2.94 16.03
C ASP A 446 12.12 -2.92 14.52
N GLN A 447 11.55 -1.95 13.78
CA GLN A 447 11.74 -1.88 12.34
C GLN A 447 13.08 -1.23 11.95
N PRO A 448 13.87 -1.87 11.08
CA PRO A 448 15.18 -1.34 10.68
C PRO A 448 15.13 0.07 10.09
N HIS A 449 14.10 0.39 9.30
CA HIS A 449 13.95 1.71 8.67
C HIS A 449 13.62 2.80 9.70
N VAL A 450 12.84 2.49 10.74
CA VAL A 450 12.57 3.40 11.87
C VAL A 450 13.84 3.64 12.66
N GLN A 451 14.55 2.56 13.02
CA GLN A 451 15.81 2.68 13.76
C GLN A 451 16.85 3.50 13.01
N ALA A 452 16.91 3.38 11.68
CA ALA A 452 17.80 4.18 10.85
C ALA A 452 17.50 5.68 10.98
N VAL A 453 16.22 6.08 10.94
CA VAL A 453 15.80 7.48 11.14
C VAL A 453 16.20 7.97 12.53
N LEU A 454 15.94 7.19 13.58
CA LEU A 454 16.24 7.55 14.97
C LEU A 454 17.75 7.60 15.29
N LYS A 455 18.56 6.74 14.68
CA LYS A 455 20.01 6.71 14.88
C LYS A 455 20.74 7.82 14.12
N GLN A 456 20.12 8.37 13.08
CA GLN A 456 20.66 9.49 12.32
C GLN A 456 20.33 10.85 12.93
N SER A 457 19.35 10.92 13.84
CA SER A 457 19.03 12.13 14.59
C SER A 457 20.02 12.42 15.72
N ALA A 458 20.31 13.70 15.93
CA ALA A 458 20.96 14.21 17.12
C ALA A 458 19.99 14.28 18.31
N THR A 459 18.73 14.66 18.04
CA THR A 459 17.70 14.81 19.07
C THR A 459 16.42 14.10 18.66
N VAL A 460 15.85 13.32 19.56
CA VAL A 460 14.53 12.70 19.41
C VAL A 460 13.58 13.33 20.42
N TYR A 461 12.54 14.01 19.95
CA TYR A 461 11.43 14.48 20.77
C TYR A 461 10.35 13.41 20.81
N VAL A 462 9.91 13.01 22.00
CA VAL A 462 8.76 12.12 22.20
C VAL A 462 7.64 12.95 22.81
N CYS A 463 6.57 13.17 22.06
CA CYS A 463 5.43 13.97 22.50
C CYS A 463 4.55 13.19 23.46
N LEU A 464 4.33 13.79 24.63
CA LEU A 464 3.35 13.39 25.63
C LEU A 464 2.01 14.08 25.35
N GLU A 465 0.94 13.61 25.99
CA GLU A 465 -0.39 14.24 25.95
C GLU A 465 -0.84 14.66 27.37
N ASN A 466 -1.63 15.74 27.45
CA ASN A 466 -2.33 16.16 28.66
C ASN A 466 -3.71 15.48 28.70
N GLU A 467 -3.84 14.46 29.54
CA GLU A 467 -5.03 13.65 29.70
C GLU A 467 -6.04 14.25 30.68
N LYS A 468 -7.33 14.00 30.44
CA LYS A 468 -8.43 14.59 31.23
C LYS A 468 -8.45 14.17 32.69
N THR A 469 -7.95 12.98 33.00
CA THR A 469 -7.98 12.42 34.36
C THR A 469 -6.58 12.04 34.79
N THR A 470 -6.27 12.22 36.08
CA THR A 470 -4.97 11.88 36.66
C THR A 470 -4.64 10.40 36.52
N GLU A 471 -5.64 9.51 36.58
CA GLU A 471 -5.44 8.07 36.37
C GLU A 471 -5.03 7.78 34.92
N THR A 472 -5.72 8.35 33.95
CA THR A 472 -5.35 8.23 32.53
C THR A 472 -3.96 8.81 32.29
N GLN A 473 -3.67 10.00 32.82
CA GLN A 473 -2.35 10.65 32.70
C GLN A 473 -1.23 9.73 33.18
N ARG A 474 -1.32 9.22 34.42
CA ARG A 474 -0.29 8.33 34.98
C ARG A 474 -0.07 7.08 34.13
N ARG A 475 -1.14 6.50 33.58
CA ARG A 475 -1.04 5.32 32.72
C ARG A 475 -0.36 5.66 31.39
N THR A 476 -0.81 6.73 30.73
CA THR A 476 -0.27 7.20 29.45
C THR A 476 1.21 7.59 29.60
N ASP A 477 1.56 8.31 30.68
CA ASP A 477 2.95 8.67 31.01
C ASP A 477 3.83 7.43 31.20
N SER A 478 3.36 6.44 31.98
CA SER A 478 4.11 5.19 32.17
C SER A 478 4.33 4.42 30.86
N ASP A 479 3.41 4.52 29.91
CA ASP A 479 3.59 3.90 28.60
C ASP A 479 4.58 4.70 27.72
N HIS A 480 4.56 6.03 27.78
CA HIS A 480 5.57 6.86 27.12
C HIS A 480 6.96 6.68 27.73
N GLU A 481 7.10 6.52 29.05
CA GLU A 481 8.38 6.22 29.69
C GLU A 481 9.01 4.96 29.08
N LYS A 482 8.22 3.88 28.92
CA LYS A 482 8.70 2.65 28.28
C LYS A 482 9.03 2.86 26.80
N GLN A 483 8.38 3.79 26.12
CA GLN A 483 8.67 4.13 24.73
C GLN A 483 10.00 4.89 24.64
N ILE A 484 10.22 5.87 25.53
CA ILE A 484 11.46 6.63 25.68
C ILE A 484 12.62 5.70 26.03
N ASP A 485 12.45 4.79 26.99
CA ASP A 485 13.47 3.81 27.37
C ASP A 485 13.87 2.92 26.20
N LYS A 486 12.89 2.47 25.39
CA LYS A 486 13.18 1.67 24.20
C LYS A 486 13.91 2.47 23.12
N ILE A 487 13.62 3.76 22.96
CA ILE A 487 14.35 4.65 22.04
C ILE A 487 15.78 4.86 22.54
N TRP A 488 15.97 5.12 23.84
CA TRP A 488 17.30 5.21 24.46
C TRP A 488 18.13 3.95 24.23
N ALA A 489 17.52 2.77 24.38
CA ALA A 489 18.19 1.49 24.16
C ALA A 489 18.67 1.27 22.70
N LEU A 490 18.19 2.07 21.73
CA LEU A 490 18.69 2.06 20.36
C LEU A 490 20.01 2.82 20.17
N GLY A 491 20.49 3.52 21.20
CA GLY A 491 21.73 4.32 21.16
C GLY A 491 21.54 5.75 20.63
N CYS A 492 20.34 6.31 20.73
CA CYS A 492 20.10 7.72 20.42
C CYS A 492 20.82 8.63 21.43
N GLU A 493 21.46 9.69 20.95
CA GLU A 493 22.30 10.57 21.78
C GLU A 493 21.47 11.43 22.74
N THR A 494 20.39 12.03 22.25
CA THR A 494 19.48 12.86 23.05
C THR A 494 18.04 12.46 22.79
N VAL A 495 17.31 12.11 23.85
CA VAL A 495 15.86 11.86 23.82
C VAL A 495 15.16 12.78 24.82
N ILE A 496 14.23 13.59 24.35
CA ILE A 496 13.52 14.61 25.13
C ILE A 496 12.04 14.27 25.16
N ALA A 497 11.45 14.19 26.34
CA ALA A 497 10.01 14.14 26.50
C ALA A 497 9.45 15.56 26.33
N TRP A 498 8.62 15.77 25.31
CA TRP A 498 8.00 17.06 25.05
C TRP A 498 6.55 17.03 25.51
N SER A 499 6.15 18.02 26.32
CA SER A 499 4.78 18.14 26.82
C SER A 499 4.08 19.37 26.23
N PRO A 500 2.79 19.26 25.86
CA PRO A 500 2.03 20.41 25.42
C PRO A 500 1.81 21.40 26.57
N PRO A 501 1.71 22.71 26.27
CA PRO A 501 1.49 23.73 27.29
C PRO A 501 0.16 23.51 28.04
N PRO A 502 0.03 24.03 29.27
CA PRO A 502 -1.20 23.95 30.03
C PRO A 502 -2.40 24.48 29.22
N GLY A 503 -3.48 23.70 29.15
CA GLY A 503 -4.69 24.05 28.40
C GLY A 503 -4.78 23.44 27.00
N SER A 504 -3.70 22.84 26.50
CA SER A 504 -3.71 22.06 25.25
C SER A 504 -3.57 20.57 25.54
N LYS A 505 -4.39 19.73 24.91
CA LYS A 505 -4.30 18.28 25.07
C LYS A 505 -3.06 17.69 24.41
N ASP A 506 -2.81 18.07 23.16
CA ASP A 506 -1.82 17.49 22.28
C ASP A 506 -1.11 18.59 21.45
N VAL A 507 -0.18 18.17 20.58
CA VAL A 507 0.60 19.07 19.72
C VAL A 507 -0.32 19.83 18.77
N ALA A 508 -1.30 19.14 18.19
CA ALA A 508 -2.25 19.75 17.27
C ALA A 508 -3.09 20.84 17.94
N GLU A 509 -3.57 20.61 19.16
CA GLU A 509 -4.30 21.62 19.93
C GLU A 509 -3.41 22.80 20.35
N ALA A 510 -2.15 22.55 20.71
CA ALA A 510 -1.19 23.62 21.01
C ALA A 510 -0.92 24.50 19.78
N TRP A 511 -0.75 23.88 18.60
CA TRP A 511 -0.61 24.60 17.35
C TRP A 511 -1.86 25.39 16.98
N GLN A 512 -3.04 24.76 17.07
CA GLN A 512 -4.32 25.40 16.79
C GLN A 512 -4.56 26.64 17.69
N ALA A 513 -4.08 26.60 18.94
CA ALA A 513 -4.16 27.72 19.87
C ALA A 513 -3.11 28.82 19.62
N GLY A 514 -2.21 28.67 18.64
CA GLY A 514 -1.07 29.56 18.41
C GLY A 514 -0.03 29.50 19.52
N ALA A 515 -0.02 28.41 20.29
CA ALA A 515 0.76 28.24 21.50
C ALA A 515 1.82 27.14 21.38
N LEU A 516 2.10 26.63 20.17
CA LEU A 516 3.18 25.66 19.99
C LEU A 516 4.52 26.38 20.19
N PRO A 517 5.22 26.15 21.32
CA PRO A 517 6.48 26.82 21.60
C PRO A 517 7.54 26.38 20.59
N ASP A 518 8.61 27.17 20.48
CA ASP A 518 9.79 26.72 19.77
C ASP A 518 10.27 25.39 20.35
N ALA A 519 10.19 24.37 19.52
CA ALA A 519 10.74 23.03 19.68
C ALA A 519 12.14 23.01 20.31
N HIS A 520 12.95 24.02 20.01
CA HIS A 520 14.34 24.15 20.44
C HIS A 520 14.50 25.00 21.70
N HIS A 521 13.41 25.57 22.24
CA HIS A 521 13.42 26.33 23.48
C HIS A 521 13.10 25.37 24.65
N PRO A 522 14.10 25.00 25.48
CA PRO A 522 14.05 23.84 26.37
C PRO A 522 13.24 24.05 27.67
N MET A 523 12.17 24.85 27.62
CA MET A 523 11.32 25.09 28.78
C MET A 523 10.24 24.03 28.90
N ALA A 524 10.66 22.79 29.15
CA ALA A 524 9.89 21.72 29.82
C ALA A 524 10.73 20.42 29.87
N HIS A 525 11.22 20.10 31.08
CA HIS A 525 11.59 18.75 31.55
C HIS A 525 12.94 18.16 31.08
N THR A 526 14.03 18.71 31.62
CA THR A 526 15.11 17.86 32.14
C THR A 526 14.47 16.83 33.07
N ARG A 527 14.80 15.54 32.89
CA ARG A 527 14.50 14.45 33.84
C ARG A 527 14.70 15.01 35.25
N GLN A 528 13.63 15.16 36.04
CA GLN A 528 13.82 15.29 37.48
C GLN A 528 14.43 13.96 37.89
N GLU A 529 15.75 13.92 38.03
CA GLU A 529 16.42 12.90 38.80
C GLU A 529 15.80 12.97 40.19
N GLY A 530 14.84 12.07 40.43
CA GLY A 530 14.22 11.92 41.72
C GLY A 530 15.30 11.52 42.71
N GLU A 531 15.66 12.46 43.60
CA GLU A 531 16.14 12.15 44.93
C GLU A 531 15.12 11.21 45.59
N GLY A 532 15.38 9.90 45.59
CA GLY A 532 14.44 8.94 46.15
C GLY A 532 14.70 7.47 45.89
N SER A 533 15.75 6.93 46.51
CA SER A 533 15.94 5.49 46.83
C SER A 533 16.18 4.50 45.67
N ASN A 534 17.45 4.18 45.42
CA ASN A 534 18.07 2.96 45.96
C ASN A 534 19.54 2.91 45.54
N ALA A 535 20.40 2.66 46.53
CA ALA A 535 21.83 2.49 46.35
C ALA A 535 22.13 1.30 45.44
N ALA A 536 22.67 1.56 44.25
CA ALA A 536 23.52 0.62 43.54
C ALA A 536 24.79 1.36 43.14
N LYS A 537 25.86 1.12 43.92
CA LYS A 537 27.22 1.59 43.66
C LYS A 537 27.64 1.23 42.22
N LEU A 538 27.99 2.24 41.44
CA LEU A 538 28.96 2.10 40.35
C LEU A 538 30.34 2.59 40.84
N PRO A 539 31.44 1.99 40.37
CA PRO A 539 32.78 2.17 40.93
C PRO A 539 33.40 3.51 40.48
N PRO A 540 34.34 4.08 41.26
CA PRO A 540 34.96 5.35 40.91
C PRO A 540 35.96 5.18 39.76
N THR A 541 35.78 5.98 38.71
CA THR A 541 36.79 6.23 37.67
C THR A 541 37.92 7.11 38.26
N PRO A 542 39.20 6.93 37.86
CA PRO A 542 40.34 7.51 38.57
C PRO A 542 40.43 9.03 38.41
N ALA A 543 40.78 9.70 39.51
CA ALA A 543 41.00 11.14 39.56
C ALA A 543 42.10 11.60 38.59
N ALA A 544 41.76 12.58 37.76
CA ALA A 544 42.72 13.35 36.99
C ALA A 544 43.54 14.26 37.92
N CYS A 545 44.86 14.23 37.77
CA CYS A 545 45.82 15.11 38.43
C CYS A 545 45.44 16.58 38.27
N GLN A 546 45.36 17.30 39.40
CA GLN A 546 45.41 18.76 39.40
C GLN A 546 46.88 19.23 39.39
N PRO A 547 47.19 20.35 38.71
CA PRO A 547 48.52 20.93 38.69
C PRO A 547 48.76 21.79 39.93
N SER A 548 49.92 21.63 40.55
CA SER A 548 50.41 22.46 41.65
C SER A 548 50.85 23.83 41.17
N THR A 549 50.31 24.90 41.77
CA THR A 549 50.92 26.24 41.77
C THR A 549 51.75 26.46 43.03
N PRO A 550 52.92 27.13 42.94
CA PRO A 550 53.87 27.27 44.04
C PRO A 550 53.68 28.59 44.78
N THR A 551 54.12 28.67 46.03
CA THR A 551 54.46 29.93 46.69
C THR A 551 55.39 29.66 47.89
N PRO A 552 56.15 30.68 48.31
CA PRO A 552 57.61 30.83 48.19
C PRO A 552 58.46 29.91 49.06
#